data_AF-A0A969L3U9-F1
#
_entry.id   AF-A0A969L3U9-F1
#
_cell.length_a   1.000
_cell.length_b   1.000
_cell.length_c   1.000
_cell.angle_alpha   90.00
_cell.angle_beta   90.00
_cell.angle_gamma   90.00
#
_symmetry.space_group_name_H-M   'P 1'
#
loop_
_entity.id
_entity.type
_entity.pdbx_description
1 polymer ?
#
loop_
_entity_poly.entity_id
_entity_poly.type
_entity_poly.pdbx_seq_one_letter_code
_entity_poly.pdbx_strand_id
1 'polypeptide(L)'
;MRNKQDFLELNVVPEGREAWLSYEDYRALERLFEAVDVPGSGKLDLTYLALYDFLVRVAGLTLPRDKAAIHFNAFTLLRRGYKIEEITEREYRELLRLMDGLEQPHKTDLELHDTGRHRDLYNYLTKTMGLPVQAGRGPAWYRAQALIEKHPQQ
;
A
#
# COMPACT_ATOMS: atom_id res chain seq x y z
N MET A 1 -6.43 -1.06 37.01
CA MET A 1 -7.01 -1.85 35.90
C MET A 1 -6.84 -1.04 34.63
N ARG A 2 -6.03 -1.49 33.66
CA ARG A 2 -5.87 -0.81 32.36
C ARG A 2 -7.04 -1.22 31.46
N ASN A 3 -7.65 -0.25 30.80
CA ASN A 3 -8.91 -0.44 30.10
C ASN A 3 -8.63 -1.14 28.76
N LYS A 4 -9.50 -2.07 28.33
CA LYS A 4 -9.35 -2.81 27.06
C LYS A 4 -9.30 -1.88 25.83
N GLN A 5 -9.70 -0.62 25.98
CA GLN A 5 -9.65 0.42 24.95
C GLN A 5 -8.24 1.00 24.72
N ASP A 6 -7.31 0.90 25.68
CA ASP A 6 -5.95 1.43 25.52
C ASP A 6 -5.07 0.54 24.60
N PHE A 7 -5.52 -0.69 24.29
CA PHE A 7 -4.78 -1.65 23.47
C PHE A 7 -4.93 -1.45 21.95
N LEU A 8 -5.79 -0.51 21.53
CA LEU A 8 -6.05 -0.18 20.13
C LEU A 8 -5.67 1.27 19.80
N GLU A 9 -4.69 1.83 20.50
CA GLU A 9 -3.93 2.95 19.92
C GLU A 9 -3.17 2.40 18.70
N LEU A 10 -3.87 2.44 17.57
CA LEU A 10 -3.37 2.36 16.22
C LEU A 10 -2.08 3.19 16.13
N ASN A 11 -0.92 2.53 16.14
CA ASN A 11 0.33 3.18 15.76
C ASN A 11 0.49 3.28 14.24
N VAL A 12 -0.54 2.90 13.49
CA VAL A 12 -0.57 3.02 12.05
C VAL A 12 -1.05 4.40 11.69
N VAL A 13 -0.26 5.06 10.85
CA VAL A 13 -0.40 6.40 10.31
C VAL A 13 -1.85 6.92 10.35
N PRO A 14 -2.10 8.07 11.01
CA PRO A 14 -3.39 8.76 10.87
C PRO A 14 -3.71 9.00 9.39
N GLU A 15 -4.99 8.92 9.02
CA GLU A 15 -5.43 9.21 7.66
C GLU A 15 -4.86 10.56 7.18
N GLY A 16 -4.22 10.57 6.01
CA GLY A 16 -3.71 11.80 5.38
C GLY A 16 -2.22 12.12 5.57
N ARG A 17 -1.39 11.24 6.17
CA ARG A 17 0.08 11.41 6.10
C ARG A 17 0.73 10.57 5.00
N GLU A 18 1.91 11.00 4.58
CA GLU A 18 2.73 10.31 3.61
C GLU A 18 3.13 8.93 4.11
N ALA A 19 2.98 7.95 3.23
CA ALA A 19 3.49 6.62 3.48
C ALA A 19 5.02 6.62 3.40
N TRP A 20 5.69 5.81 4.22
CA TRP A 20 7.14 5.91 4.43
C TRP A 20 7.93 4.61 4.22
N LEU A 21 7.28 3.47 3.99
CA LEU A 21 8.02 2.26 3.61
C LEU A 21 8.46 2.34 2.15
N SER A 22 9.70 1.97 1.87
CA SER A 22 10.16 1.72 0.50
C SER A 22 9.42 0.54 -0.14
N TYR A 23 9.53 0.36 -1.46
CA TYR A 23 9.00 -0.83 -2.11
C TYR A 23 9.63 -2.12 -1.58
N GLU A 24 10.94 -2.10 -1.36
CA GLU A 24 11.65 -3.28 -0.87
C GLU A 24 11.17 -3.65 0.55
N ASP A 25 10.96 -2.66 1.41
CA ASP A 25 10.40 -2.83 2.75
C ASP A 25 8.94 -3.30 2.72
N TYR A 26 8.12 -2.74 1.82
CA TYR A 26 6.75 -3.21 1.62
C TYR A 26 6.71 -4.68 1.21
N ARG A 27 7.55 -5.09 0.26
CA ARG A 27 7.64 -6.50 -0.16
C ARG A 27 8.18 -7.40 0.95
N ALA A 28 9.09 -6.91 1.78
CA ALA A 28 9.55 -7.63 2.95
C ALA A 28 8.42 -7.81 3.98
N LEU A 29 7.64 -6.76 4.25
CA LEU A 29 6.46 -6.81 5.12
C LEU A 29 5.42 -7.81 4.60
N GLU A 30 5.13 -7.80 3.29
CA GLU A 30 4.16 -8.70 2.66
C GLU A 30 4.55 -10.16 2.86
N ARG A 31 5.82 -10.52 2.58
CA ARG A 31 6.33 -11.89 2.79
C ARG A 31 6.27 -12.32 4.25
N LEU A 32 6.62 -11.42 5.18
CA LEU A 32 6.55 -11.71 6.61
C LEU A 32 5.11 -11.90 7.09
N PHE A 33 4.17 -11.12 6.55
CA PHE A 33 2.76 -11.21 6.88
C PHE A 33 2.11 -12.49 6.32
N GLU A 34 2.44 -12.89 5.10
CA GLU A 34 1.98 -14.16 4.51
C GLU A 34 2.52 -15.39 5.24
N ALA A 35 3.68 -15.26 5.90
CA ALA A 35 4.31 -16.33 6.67
C ALA A 35 3.73 -16.52 8.09
N VAL A 36 2.83 -15.65 8.54
CA VAL A 36 2.17 -15.78 9.85
C VAL A 36 0.74 -16.29 9.71
N ASP A 37 0.35 -17.20 10.59
CA ASP A 37 -1.03 -17.68 10.65
C ASP A 37 -1.98 -16.62 11.24
N VAL A 38 -3.28 -16.82 11.03
CA VAL A 38 -4.35 -16.03 11.68
C VAL A 38 -4.11 -15.96 13.19
N PRO A 39 -4.16 -14.77 13.82
CA PRO A 39 -3.78 -14.60 15.22
C PRO A 39 -4.73 -15.37 16.15
N GLY A 40 -4.20 -16.42 16.78
CA GLY A 40 -4.85 -17.13 17.89
C GLY A 40 -4.31 -16.69 19.26
N SER A 41 -4.84 -17.28 20.35
CA SER A 41 -4.43 -16.99 21.74
C SER A 41 -3.07 -17.59 22.16
N GLY A 42 -2.25 -18.01 21.19
CA GLY A 42 -0.96 -18.65 21.41
C GLY A 42 0.19 -17.66 21.65
N LYS A 43 1.31 -18.19 22.17
CA LYS A 43 2.56 -17.42 22.31
C LYS A 43 3.10 -17.02 20.94
N LEU A 44 3.89 -15.93 20.89
CA LEU A 44 4.63 -15.54 19.69
C LEU A 44 5.62 -16.66 19.32
N ASP A 45 5.49 -17.15 18.09
CA ASP A 45 6.45 -18.02 17.44
C ASP A 45 7.50 -17.19 16.69
N LEU A 46 8.45 -17.87 16.05
CA LEU A 46 9.54 -17.19 15.34
C LEU A 46 9.04 -16.34 14.17
N THR A 47 7.98 -16.75 13.47
CA THR A 47 7.44 -15.98 12.33
C THR A 47 6.77 -14.69 12.82
N TYR A 48 5.98 -14.76 13.89
CA TYR A 48 5.42 -13.56 14.53
C TYR A 48 6.50 -12.65 15.13
N LEU A 49 7.59 -13.20 15.68
CA LEU A 49 8.72 -12.40 16.18
C LEU A 49 9.46 -11.68 15.06
N ALA A 50 9.65 -12.32 13.90
CA ALA A 50 10.25 -11.68 12.73
C ALA A 50 9.36 -10.53 12.20
N LEU A 51 8.05 -10.75 12.13
CA LEU A 51 7.10 -9.70 11.76
C LEU A 51 7.10 -8.55 12.77
N TYR A 52 7.11 -8.86 14.07
CA TYR A 52 7.22 -7.84 15.12
C TYR A 52 8.50 -7.01 14.99
N ASP A 53 9.65 -7.66 14.78
CA ASP A 53 10.93 -6.96 14.66
C ASP A 53 10.96 -6.02 13.45
N PHE A 54 10.39 -6.46 12.32
CA PHE A 54 10.20 -5.60 11.15
C PHE A 54 9.36 -4.36 11.49
N LEU A 55 8.18 -4.55 12.09
CA LEU A 55 7.28 -3.44 12.41
C LEU A 55 7.94 -2.41 13.34
N VAL A 56 8.75 -2.86 14.30
CA VAL A 56 9.41 -1.97 15.26
C VAL A 56 10.64 -1.30 14.66
N ARG A 57 11.52 -2.06 13.99
CA ARG A 57 12.83 -1.55 13.56
C ARG A 57 12.80 -0.90 12.19
N VAL A 58 12.07 -1.48 11.25
CA VAL A 58 11.99 -0.99 9.87
C VAL A 58 10.86 0.02 9.76
N ALA A 59 9.66 -0.35 10.21
CA ALA A 59 8.51 0.56 10.13
C ALA A 59 8.45 1.60 11.27
N GLY A 60 9.33 1.51 12.28
CA GLY A 60 9.44 2.49 13.36
C GLY A 60 8.24 2.52 14.32
N LEU A 61 7.43 1.45 14.34
CA LEU A 61 6.21 1.39 15.14
C LEU A 61 6.52 1.03 16.61
N THR A 62 5.74 1.60 17.52
CA THR A 62 5.70 1.13 18.91
C THR A 62 4.47 0.26 19.10
N LEU A 63 4.61 -1.04 19.36
CA LEU A 63 3.46 -1.92 19.58
C LEU A 63 3.73 -2.99 20.64
N PRO A 64 2.68 -3.49 21.33
CA PRO A 64 2.83 -4.58 22.28
C PRO A 64 3.21 -5.88 21.59
N ARG A 65 3.92 -6.76 22.31
CA ARG A 65 4.28 -8.12 21.86
C ARG A 65 3.09 -9.07 21.96
N ASP A 66 2.04 -8.78 21.21
CA ASP A 66 0.78 -9.50 21.16
C ASP A 66 0.44 -9.86 19.71
N LYS A 67 -0.01 -11.09 19.45
CA LYS A 67 -0.29 -11.58 18.08
C LYS A 67 -1.34 -10.72 17.37
N ALA A 68 -2.42 -10.38 18.05
CA ALA A 68 -3.50 -9.60 17.44
C ALA A 68 -3.01 -8.19 17.10
N ALA A 69 -2.26 -7.55 18.00
CA ALA A 69 -1.69 -6.23 17.76
C ALA A 69 -0.70 -6.23 16.59
N ILE A 70 0.22 -7.21 16.55
CA ILE A 70 1.20 -7.37 15.47
C ILE A 70 0.49 -7.56 14.13
N HIS A 71 -0.43 -8.52 14.06
CA HIS A 71 -1.14 -8.85 12.84
C HIS A 71 -1.96 -7.68 12.32
N PHE A 72 -2.71 -7.01 13.21
CA PHE A 72 -3.52 -5.86 12.85
C PHE A 72 -2.69 -4.68 12.33
N ASN A 73 -1.57 -4.36 12.99
CA ASN A 73 -0.69 -3.27 12.55
C ASN A 73 0.00 -3.62 11.23
N ALA A 74 0.48 -4.85 11.04
CA ALA A 74 1.03 -5.31 9.77
C ALA A 74 0.01 -5.21 8.63
N PHE A 75 -1.21 -5.74 8.84
CA PHE A 75 -2.30 -5.64 7.85
C PHE A 75 -2.62 -4.20 7.48
N THR A 76 -2.73 -3.32 8.47
CA THR A 76 -3.04 -1.92 8.24
C THR A 76 -1.88 -1.20 7.54
N LEU A 77 -0.63 -1.54 7.87
CA LEU A 77 0.56 -1.00 7.23
C LEU A 77 0.73 -1.52 5.80
N LEU A 78 0.33 -2.76 5.48
CA LEU A 78 0.22 -3.23 4.10
C LEU A 78 -0.83 -2.44 3.32
N ARG A 79 -1.98 -2.17 3.93
CA ARG A 79 -3.06 -1.39 3.30
C ARG A 79 -2.72 0.10 3.13
N ARG A 80 -1.88 0.69 3.99
CA ARG A 80 -1.72 2.16 4.12
C ARG A 80 -0.27 2.67 4.07
N GLY A 81 0.71 1.82 4.32
CA GLY A 81 2.11 2.18 4.57
C GLY A 81 2.99 2.26 3.33
N TYR A 82 2.43 2.05 2.14
CA TYR A 82 3.20 2.07 0.90
C TYR A 82 3.43 3.48 0.35
N LYS A 83 4.70 3.92 0.36
CA LYS A 83 5.16 5.19 -0.19
C LYS A 83 5.02 5.16 -1.70
N ILE A 84 4.06 5.91 -2.21
CA ILE A 84 3.80 5.98 -3.64
C ILE A 84 4.78 6.97 -4.26
N GLU A 85 6.04 6.57 -4.45
CA GLU A 85 6.98 7.32 -5.29
C GLU A 85 7.94 6.45 -6.12
N GLU A 86 8.12 5.17 -5.81
CA GLU A 86 8.81 4.23 -6.69
C GLU A 86 7.81 3.19 -7.16
N ILE A 87 7.69 3.02 -8.48
CA ILE A 87 6.98 1.90 -9.07
C ILE A 87 8.05 0.87 -9.46
N THR A 88 7.73 -0.41 -9.38
CA THR A 88 8.66 -1.43 -9.92
C THR A 88 8.81 -1.29 -11.42
N GLU A 89 9.88 -1.87 -11.96
CA GLU A 89 10.04 -2.02 -13.41
C GLU A 89 8.85 -2.75 -14.06
N ARG A 90 8.24 -3.72 -13.36
CA ARG A 90 7.04 -4.41 -13.86
C ARG A 90 5.84 -3.46 -13.92
N GLU A 91 5.60 -2.69 -12.87
CA GLU A 91 4.51 -1.71 -12.80
C GLU A 91 4.73 -0.56 -13.78
N TYR A 92 5.96 -0.09 -13.95
CA TYR A 92 6.33 0.91 -14.96
C TYR A 92 5.97 0.46 -16.38
N ARG A 93 6.39 -0.74 -16.78
CA ARG A 93 6.05 -1.29 -18.10
C ARG A 93 4.56 -1.48 -18.29
N GLU A 94 3.86 -1.92 -17.24
CA GLU A 94 2.42 -2.12 -17.31
C GLU A 94 1.66 -0.79 -17.38
N LEU A 95 2.10 0.24 -16.66
CA LEU A 95 1.55 1.60 -16.79
C LEU A 95 1.76 2.16 -18.20
N LEU A 96 2.96 2.00 -18.78
CA LEU A 96 3.22 2.38 -20.17
C LEU A 96 2.26 1.65 -21.14
N ARG A 97 2.09 0.33 -20.97
CA ARG A 97 1.17 -0.49 -21.79
C ARG A 97 -0.29 -0.04 -21.66
N LEU A 98 -0.72 0.24 -20.43
CA LEU A 98 -2.09 0.68 -20.17
C LEU A 98 -2.36 2.10 -20.70
N MET A 99 -1.36 2.97 -20.64
CA MET A 99 -1.43 4.35 -21.15
C MET A 99 -1.24 4.46 -22.66
N ASP A 100 -0.63 3.47 -23.32
CA ASP A 100 -0.38 3.49 -24.75
C ASP A 100 -1.66 3.66 -25.58
N GLY A 101 -1.78 4.74 -26.35
CA GLY A 101 -3.00 5.03 -27.12
C GLY A 101 -4.22 5.42 -26.28
N LEU A 102 -4.06 5.75 -24.99
CA LEU A 102 -5.05 6.52 -24.24
C LEU A 102 -4.91 8.00 -24.60
N GLU A 103 -6.02 8.63 -24.97
CA GLU A 103 -6.07 10.09 -25.06
C GLU A 103 -5.81 10.70 -23.68
N GLN A 104 -5.04 11.80 -23.67
CA GLN A 104 -4.80 12.60 -22.48
C GLN A 104 -6.06 13.38 -22.11
N PRO A 105 -6.74 13.05 -20.99
CA PRO A 105 -7.92 13.77 -20.54
C PRO A 105 -7.53 15.07 -19.82
N HIS A 106 -8.53 15.92 -19.55
CA HIS A 106 -8.35 17.01 -18.58
C HIS A 106 -8.20 16.45 -17.16
N LYS A 107 -7.41 17.11 -16.30
CA LYS A 107 -7.19 16.68 -14.90
C LYS A 107 -8.49 16.50 -14.11
N THR A 108 -9.49 17.31 -14.41
CA THR A 108 -10.80 17.34 -13.73
C THR A 108 -11.83 16.45 -14.40
N ASP A 109 -11.45 15.63 -15.37
CA ASP A 109 -12.37 14.70 -16.03
C ASP A 109 -12.69 13.52 -15.10
N LEU A 110 -13.86 13.61 -14.45
CA LEU A 110 -14.35 12.64 -13.47
C LEU A 110 -15.21 11.52 -14.08
N GLU A 111 -15.47 11.58 -15.38
CA GLU A 111 -16.20 10.51 -16.04
C GLU A 111 -15.32 9.27 -16.05
N LEU A 112 -15.86 8.14 -15.61
CA LEU A 112 -15.18 6.86 -15.66
C LEU A 112 -16.22 5.83 -16.10
N HIS A 113 -16.17 5.45 -17.37
CA HIS A 113 -17.11 4.48 -17.91
C HIS A 113 -16.95 3.10 -17.26
N ASP A 114 -18.04 2.34 -17.21
CA ASP A 114 -18.04 0.98 -16.68
C ASP A 114 -17.15 0.03 -17.50
N THR A 115 -16.95 0.36 -18.79
CA THR A 115 -16.06 -0.33 -19.71
C THR A 115 -15.15 0.69 -20.40
N GLY A 116 -13.84 0.40 -20.49
CA GLY A 116 -12.91 1.26 -21.21
C GLY A 116 -11.48 1.25 -20.68
N ARG A 117 -10.55 1.67 -21.52
CA ARG A 117 -9.11 1.59 -21.21
C ARG A 117 -8.68 2.50 -20.05
N HIS A 118 -9.30 3.67 -19.86
CA HIS A 118 -9.07 4.49 -18.65
C HIS A 118 -9.62 3.83 -17.37
N ARG A 119 -10.68 3.01 -17.47
CA ARG A 119 -11.19 2.20 -16.37
C ARG A 119 -10.21 1.09 -16.02
N ASP A 120 -9.58 0.47 -17.01
CA ASP A 120 -8.51 -0.52 -16.79
C ASP A 120 -7.31 0.12 -16.09
N LEU A 121 -6.87 1.31 -16.54
CA LEU A 121 -5.81 2.07 -15.88
C LEU A 121 -6.18 2.41 -14.43
N TYR A 122 -7.38 2.92 -14.19
CA TYR A 122 -7.88 3.20 -12.84
C TYR A 122 -7.91 1.94 -11.96
N ASN A 123 -8.42 0.83 -12.49
CA ASN A 123 -8.48 -0.44 -11.77
C ASN A 123 -7.09 -0.97 -11.46
N TYR A 124 -6.14 -0.84 -12.38
CA TYR A 124 -4.75 -1.23 -12.15
C TYR A 124 -4.15 -0.40 -11.00
N LEU A 125 -4.24 0.93 -11.09
CA LEU A 125 -3.73 1.83 -10.05
C LEU A 125 -4.37 1.56 -8.68
N THR A 126 -5.68 1.37 -8.61
CA THR A 126 -6.40 1.28 -7.33
C THR A 126 -6.49 -0.13 -6.76
N LYS A 127 -6.76 -1.14 -7.59
CA LYS A 127 -6.97 -2.53 -7.15
C LYS A 127 -5.71 -3.38 -7.20
N THR A 128 -4.81 -3.10 -8.15
CA THR A 128 -3.56 -3.86 -8.28
C THR A 128 -2.43 -3.19 -7.51
N MET A 129 -2.23 -1.89 -7.72
CA MET A 129 -1.16 -1.14 -7.04
C MET A 129 -1.61 -0.54 -5.69
N GLY A 130 -2.89 -0.62 -5.33
CA GLY A 130 -3.40 -0.12 -4.05
C GLY A 130 -3.34 1.39 -3.87
N LEU A 131 -3.18 2.16 -4.95
CA LEU A 131 -2.98 3.60 -4.87
C LEU A 131 -4.33 4.32 -4.61
N PRO A 132 -4.36 5.34 -3.74
CA PRO A 132 -5.50 6.23 -3.63
C PRO A 132 -5.55 7.11 -4.87
N VAL A 133 -6.54 6.84 -5.73
CA VAL A 133 -6.81 7.62 -6.94
C VAL A 133 -8.29 7.98 -6.92
N GLN A 134 -8.60 9.25 -7.12
CA GLN A 134 -9.97 9.70 -7.29
C GLN A 134 -10.57 9.05 -8.56
N ALA A 135 -11.84 8.63 -8.52
CA ALA A 135 -12.49 8.06 -9.68
C ALA A 135 -12.62 9.11 -10.81
N GLY A 136 -12.13 8.77 -12.00
CA GLY A 136 -12.18 9.62 -13.18
C GLY A 136 -11.06 9.31 -14.17
N ARG A 137 -11.30 9.56 -15.48
CA ARG A 137 -10.26 9.48 -16.52
C ARG A 137 -9.07 10.37 -16.20
N GLY A 138 -9.34 11.62 -15.84
CA GLY A 138 -8.35 12.63 -15.48
C GLY A 138 -7.43 12.20 -14.35
N PRO A 139 -7.95 12.03 -13.13
CA PRO A 139 -7.15 11.66 -11.98
C PRO A 139 -6.31 10.39 -12.18
N ALA A 140 -6.86 9.36 -12.82
CA ALA A 140 -6.14 8.12 -13.11
C ALA A 140 -4.97 8.35 -14.08
N TRP A 141 -5.21 9.04 -15.19
CA TRP A 141 -4.19 9.27 -16.21
C TRP A 141 -3.01 10.09 -15.67
N TYR A 142 -3.27 11.21 -14.98
CA TYR A 142 -2.20 12.04 -14.42
C TYR A 142 -1.47 11.39 -13.26
N ARG A 143 -2.15 10.52 -12.49
CA ARG A 143 -1.47 9.73 -11.47
C ARG A 143 -0.48 8.76 -12.10
N ALA A 144 -0.90 8.03 -13.12
CA ALA A 144 -0.02 7.12 -13.85
C ALA A 144 1.15 7.87 -14.50
N GLN A 145 0.90 9.01 -15.13
CA GLN A 145 1.95 9.86 -15.71
C GLN A 145 2.99 10.26 -14.66
N ALA A 146 2.56 10.77 -13.50
CA ALA A 146 3.46 11.21 -12.45
C ALA A 146 4.34 10.07 -11.89
N LEU A 147 3.83 8.83 -11.92
CA LEU A 147 4.59 7.65 -11.50
C LEU A 147 5.64 7.25 -12.54
N ILE A 148 5.28 7.31 -13.83
CA ILE A 148 6.20 7.07 -14.94
C ILE A 148 7.33 8.11 -14.97
N GLU A 149 7.00 9.40 -14.78
CA GLU A 149 7.98 10.50 -14.79
C GLU A 149 8.96 10.44 -13.62
N LYS A 150 8.53 9.91 -12.48
CA LYS A 150 9.37 9.71 -11.30
C LYS A 150 10.22 8.43 -11.37
N HIS A 151 9.89 7.49 -12.25
CA HIS A 151 10.67 6.27 -12.43
C HIS A 151 12.02 6.63 -13.07
N PRO A 152 13.17 6.34 -12.42
CA PRO A 152 14.47 6.67 -12.98
C PRO A 152 14.64 5.94 -14.31
N GLN A 153 14.75 6.70 -15.40
CA GLN A 153 15.11 6.17 -16.72
C GLN A 153 16.55 5.66 -16.62
N GLN A 154 16.71 4.33 -16.58
CA GLN A 154 18.02 3.69 -16.63
C GLN A 154 18.58 3.69 -18.05
#